data_AF-A0AAN7ZN37-F1
#
_entry.id   AF-A0AAN7ZN37-F1
#
_cell.length_a   1.000
_cell.length_b   1.000
_cell.length_c   1.000
_cell.angle_alpha   90.00
_cell.angle_beta   90.00
_cell.angle_gamma   90.00
#
_symmetry.space_group_name_H-M   'P 1'
#
loop_
_entity.id
_entity.type
_entity.pdbx_description
1 polymer ?
#
loop_
_entity_poly.entity_id
_entity_poly.type
_entity_poly.pdbx_seq_one_letter_code
_entity_poly.pdbx_strand_id
1 'polypeptide(L)'
;MRYHVSILLPVLSVLTSAIVAAEITTTNLTAQHFPELGSRRVKTTYGSQVVQSRKESDGMSQFQSAIAPPCVDCTITFMQAGLEYLDGTTADATTNMWMHHVVLLNRGRKDSVCADMPAQRFFASGNERTAVDLTSTFSALGTQHLGYPVADNDTFVGSGELMNMLDTPQEVVLFMVWEFIPAPPIYFKPAVPFWLDVGGCGDSDVPAEPGKQFEYVSPVLTASSHWDIAFIGGHLHDGGTHLDVIRNEKVVCTAEALYDTSGLAMGHIARMQSCLNAGSTLPGDQFYIKAYYDTNAHTPMATADNDTLEPVMGIALAYLVASQTTSGSWFSRVTLIYVVLTAVVVTGLAGVYAARQKLDVLNRLLEDFRGRQWQRVRTTDPETDGLDAEDGLLLHGQEQTKYPNM
;
A
#
# COMPACT_ATOMS: atom_id res chain seq x y z
N MET A 1 13.19 90.29 2.25
CA MET A 1 12.92 89.17 1.31
C MET A 1 12.33 88.02 2.12
N ARG A 2 11.04 87.72 1.94
CA ARG A 2 10.37 86.55 2.52
C ARG A 2 10.18 85.53 1.40
N TYR A 3 10.75 84.34 1.53
CA TYR A 3 10.51 83.22 0.63
C TYR A 3 9.44 82.32 1.24
N HIS A 4 8.30 82.20 0.56
CA HIS A 4 7.30 81.17 0.80
C HIS A 4 7.74 79.90 0.07
N VAL A 5 7.92 78.80 0.80
CA VAL A 5 8.10 77.45 0.25
C VAL A 5 6.78 76.71 0.46
N SER A 6 6.05 76.45 -0.63
CA SER A 6 4.88 75.56 -0.63
C SER A 6 5.35 74.12 -0.71
N ILE A 7 5.02 73.32 0.29
CA ILE A 7 5.22 71.87 0.32
C ILE A 7 3.94 71.22 -0.19
N LEU A 8 3.98 70.65 -1.39
CA LEU A 8 2.95 69.78 -1.94
C LEU A 8 3.22 68.34 -1.47
N LEU A 9 2.33 67.80 -0.63
CA LEU A 9 2.31 66.38 -0.25
C LEU A 9 1.64 65.55 -1.36
N PRO A 10 2.25 64.47 -1.85
CA PRO A 10 1.58 63.56 -2.77
C PRO A 10 0.54 62.73 -2.01
N VAL A 11 -0.70 62.74 -2.52
CA VAL A 11 -1.78 61.87 -2.05
C VAL A 11 -1.49 60.46 -2.54
N LEU A 12 -1.01 59.59 -1.65
CA LEU A 12 -0.81 58.17 -1.91
C LEU A 12 -2.19 57.48 -1.87
N SER A 13 -2.77 57.21 -3.04
CA SER A 13 -3.99 56.40 -3.16
C SER A 13 -3.62 54.94 -2.88
N VAL A 14 -3.90 54.45 -1.67
CA VAL A 14 -3.78 53.03 -1.33
C VAL A 14 -4.97 52.32 -1.98
N LEU A 15 -4.74 51.69 -3.13
CA LEU A 15 -5.65 50.72 -3.72
C LEU A 15 -5.67 49.49 -2.82
N THR A 16 -6.63 49.42 -1.89
CA THR A 16 -6.97 48.19 -1.18
C THR A 16 -7.68 47.26 -2.15
N SER A 17 -6.93 46.45 -2.90
CA SER A 17 -7.49 45.29 -3.57
C SER A 17 -8.05 44.36 -2.50
N ALA A 18 -9.37 44.23 -2.45
CA ALA A 18 -10.02 43.27 -1.57
C ALA A 18 -9.58 41.86 -2.02
N ILE A 19 -8.77 41.20 -1.20
CA ILE A 19 -8.43 39.79 -1.38
C ILE A 19 -9.72 39.02 -1.10
N VAL A 20 -10.41 38.63 -2.17
CA VAL A 20 -11.51 37.66 -2.06
C VAL A 20 -10.85 36.35 -1.67
N ALA A 21 -11.08 35.88 -0.45
CA ALA A 21 -10.65 34.54 -0.06
C ALA A 21 -11.29 33.55 -1.01
N ALA A 22 -10.47 32.74 -1.70
CA ALA A 22 -10.97 31.76 -2.64
C ALA A 22 -11.96 30.80 -1.93
N GLU A 23 -13.13 30.60 -2.52
CA GLU A 23 -14.23 29.89 -1.90
C GLU A 23 -14.00 28.38 -1.93
N ILE A 24 -13.97 27.74 -0.75
CA ILE A 24 -13.93 26.27 -0.64
C ILE A 24 -15.29 25.74 -1.10
N THR A 25 -15.30 24.95 -2.17
CA THR A 25 -16.53 24.34 -2.67
C THR A 25 -16.50 22.84 -2.40
N THR A 26 -17.64 22.27 -1.98
CA THR A 26 -17.77 20.82 -1.78
C THR A 26 -18.93 20.27 -2.59
N THR A 27 -18.66 19.30 -3.45
CA THR A 27 -19.65 18.57 -4.26
C THR A 27 -19.83 17.16 -3.71
N ASN A 28 -21.07 16.76 -3.45
CA ASN A 28 -21.36 15.38 -3.05
C ASN A 28 -21.21 14.44 -4.25
N LEU A 29 -20.55 13.30 -4.02
CA LEU A 29 -20.42 12.19 -4.96
C LEU A 29 -21.18 10.97 -4.41
N THR A 30 -21.43 9.98 -5.26
CA THR A 30 -21.95 8.69 -4.81
C THR A 30 -20.87 7.96 -4.00
N ALA A 31 -21.20 7.59 -2.76
CA ALA A 31 -20.32 6.78 -1.92
C ALA A 31 -20.12 5.38 -2.52
N GLN A 32 -18.89 4.88 -2.47
CA GLN A 32 -18.51 3.60 -3.07
C GLN A 32 -18.49 2.46 -2.06
N HIS A 33 -18.17 2.77 -0.80
CA HIS A 33 -17.93 1.83 0.27
C HIS A 33 -18.79 2.17 1.48
N PHE A 34 -19.34 1.15 2.14
CA PHE A 34 -20.16 1.30 3.35
C PHE A 34 -21.37 2.25 3.24
N PRO A 35 -22.12 2.30 2.12
CA PRO A 35 -23.31 3.15 2.04
C PRO A 35 -24.36 2.79 3.11
N GLU A 36 -24.40 1.52 3.53
CA GLU A 36 -25.25 1.04 4.61
C GLU A 36 -24.90 1.61 5.99
N LEU A 37 -23.67 2.12 6.16
CA LEU A 37 -23.21 2.80 7.36
C LEU A 37 -23.30 4.33 7.26
N GLY A 38 -23.94 4.85 6.20
CA GLY A 38 -24.06 6.29 5.97
C GLY A 38 -22.75 6.95 5.56
N SER A 39 -21.87 6.22 4.86
CA SER A 39 -20.66 6.80 4.28
C SER A 39 -20.99 7.93 3.31
N ARG A 40 -20.07 8.90 3.23
CA ARG A 40 -20.19 10.07 2.39
C ARG A 40 -18.94 10.20 1.55
N ARG A 41 -19.14 10.47 0.26
CA ARG A 41 -18.07 10.79 -0.67
C ARG A 41 -18.25 12.20 -1.19
N VAL A 42 -17.17 12.98 -1.19
CA VAL A 42 -17.20 14.38 -1.61
C VAL A 42 -15.96 14.72 -2.41
N LYS A 43 -16.09 15.66 -3.34
CA LYS A 43 -14.98 16.40 -3.94
C LYS A 43 -14.95 17.79 -3.30
N THR A 44 -13.83 18.17 -2.70
CA THR A 44 -13.64 19.49 -2.08
C THR A 44 -12.52 20.23 -2.80
N THR A 45 -12.79 21.44 -3.27
CA THR A 45 -11.81 22.36 -3.87
C THR A 45 -11.29 23.35 -2.83
N TYR A 46 -10.00 23.66 -2.86
CA TYR A 46 -9.33 24.48 -1.83
C TYR A 46 -8.84 25.83 -2.37
N GLY A 47 -9.64 26.44 -3.23
CA GLY A 47 -9.31 27.70 -3.89
C GLY A 47 -8.31 27.54 -5.04
N SER A 48 -8.17 28.60 -5.82
CA SER A 48 -7.22 28.64 -6.94
C SER A 48 -5.83 29.07 -6.48
N GLN A 49 -4.83 28.63 -7.24
CA GLN A 49 -3.42 28.97 -7.10
C GLN A 49 -2.90 29.41 -8.46
N VAL A 50 -2.18 30.53 -8.49
CA VAL A 50 -1.45 30.96 -9.68
C VAL A 50 -0.07 30.30 -9.66
N VAL A 51 0.18 29.46 -10.66
CA VAL A 51 1.47 28.81 -10.89
C VAL A 51 2.24 29.65 -11.90
N GLN A 52 3.47 30.03 -11.55
CA GLN A 52 4.26 30.96 -12.36
C GLN A 52 4.58 30.37 -13.73
N SER A 53 4.96 31.22 -14.68
CA SER A 53 5.42 30.72 -15.98
C SER A 53 6.70 29.89 -15.83
N ARG A 54 6.97 28.96 -16.74
CA ARG A 54 8.24 28.24 -16.83
C ARG A 54 9.48 29.14 -16.81
N LYS A 55 9.36 30.37 -17.34
CA LYS A 55 10.45 31.36 -17.37
C LYS A 55 10.79 31.94 -15.99
N GLU A 56 9.94 31.71 -15.00
CA GLU A 56 10.09 32.17 -13.64
C GLU A 56 10.19 30.96 -12.71
N SER A 57 11.36 30.76 -12.10
CA SER A 57 11.60 29.64 -11.17
C SER A 57 11.26 28.26 -11.76
N ASP A 58 11.54 28.05 -13.05
CA ASP A 58 11.21 26.80 -13.76
C ASP A 58 9.73 26.43 -13.77
N GLY A 59 8.85 27.41 -13.51
CA GLY A 59 7.42 27.19 -13.38
C GLY A 59 7.01 26.58 -12.04
N MET A 60 7.94 26.46 -11.09
CA MET A 60 7.68 26.00 -9.73
C MET A 60 7.00 27.08 -8.91
N SER A 61 5.88 26.72 -8.28
CA SER A 61 5.19 27.52 -7.28
C SER A 61 4.95 26.70 -6.02
N GLN A 62 5.49 27.17 -4.90
CA GLN A 62 5.17 26.65 -3.58
C GLN A 62 3.83 27.21 -3.10
N PHE A 63 3.08 26.38 -2.39
CA PHE A 63 1.90 26.83 -1.67
C PHE A 63 1.84 26.21 -0.27
N GLN A 64 1.17 26.93 0.62
CA GLN A 64 0.77 26.44 1.92
C GLN A 64 -0.58 27.04 2.28
N SER A 65 -1.57 26.20 2.57
CA SER A 65 -2.93 26.66 2.85
C SER A 65 -3.58 25.82 3.95
N ALA A 66 -4.52 26.44 4.67
CA ALA A 66 -5.40 25.70 5.56
C ALA A 66 -6.35 24.85 4.73
N ILE A 67 -6.47 23.58 5.08
CA ILE A 67 -7.34 22.61 4.41
C ILE A 67 -8.40 22.21 5.44
N ALA A 68 -9.67 22.48 5.15
CA ALA A 68 -10.73 21.99 6.00
C ALA A 68 -10.79 20.46 5.91
N PRO A 69 -10.79 19.72 7.04
CA PRO A 69 -11.10 18.30 7.04
C PRO A 69 -12.48 18.05 6.41
N PRO A 70 -12.70 16.90 5.74
CA PRO A 70 -13.98 16.61 5.09
C PRO A 70 -15.12 16.38 6.11
N CYS A 71 -14.77 16.15 7.38
CA CYS A 71 -15.67 15.88 8.48
C CYS A 71 -14.98 16.09 9.83
N VAL A 72 -15.77 16.13 10.89
CA VAL A 72 -15.35 16.07 12.29
C VAL A 72 -15.86 14.76 12.90
N ASP A 73 -15.13 14.20 13.86
CA ASP A 73 -15.46 12.94 14.53
C ASP A 73 -15.86 11.81 13.56
N CYS A 74 -14.95 11.50 12.65
CA CYS A 74 -15.20 10.59 11.54
C CYS A 74 -13.97 9.73 11.23
N THR A 75 -14.12 8.80 10.29
CA THR A 75 -13.01 8.03 9.75
C THR A 75 -12.98 8.16 8.23
N ILE A 76 -11.86 8.65 7.70
CA ILE A 76 -11.59 8.75 6.27
C ILE A 76 -11.13 7.38 5.77
N THR A 77 -11.82 6.86 4.76
CA THR A 77 -11.56 5.54 4.17
C THR A 77 -10.95 5.64 2.78
N PHE A 78 -11.09 6.79 2.11
CA PHE A 78 -10.50 7.05 0.79
C PHE A 78 -10.01 8.49 0.69
N MET A 79 -8.84 8.69 0.07
CA MET A 79 -8.24 9.99 -0.21
C MET A 79 -7.59 9.99 -1.58
N GLN A 80 -7.86 11.01 -2.39
CA GLN A 80 -7.13 11.24 -3.64
C GLN A 80 -7.06 12.73 -3.95
N ALA A 81 -5.86 13.23 -4.25
CA ALA A 81 -5.67 14.59 -4.72
C ALA A 81 -5.85 14.69 -6.23
N GLY A 82 -6.25 15.86 -6.70
CA GLY A 82 -6.25 16.20 -8.11
C GLY A 82 -6.10 17.70 -8.33
N LEU A 83 -5.88 18.06 -9.58
CA LEU A 83 -5.69 19.44 -10.02
C LEU A 83 -6.59 19.68 -11.24
N GLU A 84 -7.25 20.82 -11.27
CA GLU A 84 -8.12 21.24 -12.37
C GLU A 84 -7.90 22.71 -12.72
N TYR A 85 -8.16 23.09 -13.96
CA TYR A 85 -8.29 24.49 -14.33
C TYR A 85 -9.64 25.06 -13.87
N LEU A 86 -9.78 26.39 -13.93
CA LEU A 86 -11.02 27.09 -13.53
C LEU A 86 -12.26 26.67 -14.32
N ASP A 87 -12.10 26.09 -15.51
CA ASP A 87 -13.20 25.56 -16.33
C ASP A 87 -13.59 24.11 -15.96
N GLY A 88 -12.93 23.52 -14.96
CA GLY A 88 -13.15 22.16 -14.49
C GLY A 88 -12.45 21.07 -15.30
N THR A 89 -11.63 21.43 -16.29
CA THR A 89 -10.80 20.46 -17.02
C THR A 89 -9.57 20.05 -16.21
N THR A 90 -9.09 18.82 -16.42
CA THR A 90 -7.93 18.29 -15.68
C THR A 90 -6.66 19.07 -15.98
N ALA A 91 -5.92 19.42 -14.93
CA ALA A 91 -4.57 19.96 -15.01
C ALA A 91 -3.56 18.84 -14.66
N ASP A 92 -2.82 18.38 -15.67
CA ASP A 92 -1.83 17.30 -15.56
C ASP A 92 -0.71 17.48 -16.59
N ALA A 93 0.27 16.58 -16.56
CA ALA A 93 1.45 16.67 -17.42
C ALA A 93 1.09 16.76 -18.92
N THR A 94 -0.06 16.22 -19.34
CA THR A 94 -0.52 16.30 -20.74
C THR A 94 -1.00 17.70 -21.12
N THR A 95 -1.36 18.52 -20.14
CA THR A 95 -1.75 19.93 -20.29
C THR A 95 -0.66 20.90 -19.82
N ASN A 96 0.58 20.42 -19.60
CA ASN A 96 1.73 21.17 -19.10
C ASN A 96 1.60 21.66 -17.65
N MET A 97 0.67 21.10 -16.87
CA MET A 97 0.50 21.43 -15.45
C MET A 97 0.79 20.25 -14.55
N TRP A 98 1.41 20.49 -13.41
CA TRP A 98 1.88 19.42 -12.56
C TRP A 98 1.50 19.74 -11.13
N MET A 99 1.06 18.72 -10.43
CA MET A 99 1.16 18.72 -8.98
C MET A 99 2.45 17.99 -8.71
N HIS A 100 3.54 18.74 -8.52
CA HIS A 100 4.87 18.19 -8.30
C HIS A 100 4.82 17.29 -7.07
N HIS A 101 4.35 17.84 -5.96
CA HIS A 101 3.86 17.07 -4.80
C HIS A 101 2.93 17.95 -3.95
N VAL A 102 1.97 17.31 -3.30
CA VAL A 102 1.18 17.86 -2.19
C VAL A 102 1.29 16.94 -1.00
N VAL A 103 1.43 17.53 0.18
CA VAL A 103 1.43 16.86 1.47
C VAL A 103 0.35 17.49 2.34
N LEU A 104 -0.48 16.65 2.95
CA LEU A 104 -1.42 17.08 3.96
C LEU A 104 -0.89 16.72 5.35
N LEU A 105 -0.86 17.73 6.22
CA LEU A 105 -0.42 17.63 7.59
C LEU A 105 -1.61 17.80 8.53
N ASN A 106 -1.74 16.92 9.52
CA ASN A 106 -2.69 17.07 10.61
C ASN A 106 -2.00 17.68 11.83
N ARG A 107 -2.36 18.91 12.17
CA ARG A 107 -1.77 19.67 13.28
C ARG A 107 -2.33 19.29 14.65
N GLY A 108 -3.38 18.47 14.71
CA GLY A 108 -3.90 17.91 15.96
C GLY A 108 -3.07 16.73 16.48
N ARG A 109 -2.08 16.26 15.69
CA ARG A 109 -1.35 15.01 15.94
C ARG A 109 0.15 15.19 15.71
N LYS A 110 0.96 14.42 16.43
CA LYS A 110 2.40 14.29 16.18
C LYS A 110 2.65 13.33 15.03
N ASP A 111 3.72 13.56 14.28
CA ASP A 111 4.17 12.62 13.26
C ASP A 111 4.55 11.27 13.88
N SER A 112 4.17 10.17 13.23
CA SER A 112 4.33 8.81 13.76
C SER A 112 5.77 8.30 13.65
N VAL A 113 6.59 8.92 12.80
CA VAL A 113 7.99 8.53 12.55
C VAL A 113 8.94 9.56 13.13
N CYS A 114 8.66 10.85 12.92
CA CYS A 114 9.51 11.95 13.35
C CYS A 114 8.95 12.65 14.59
N ALA A 115 9.34 12.19 15.78
CA ALA A 115 8.75 12.60 17.06
C ALA A 115 8.78 14.13 17.35
N ASP A 116 9.75 14.84 16.77
CA ASP A 116 9.92 16.29 16.92
C ASP A 116 9.06 17.11 15.95
N MET A 117 8.44 16.48 14.96
CA MET A 117 7.56 17.17 14.01
C MET A 117 6.18 17.43 14.64
N PRO A 118 5.72 18.68 14.70
CA PRO A 118 4.52 19.06 15.44
C PRO A 118 3.20 18.72 14.72
N ALA A 119 3.26 18.19 13.50
CA ALA A 119 2.11 17.82 12.71
C ALA A 119 2.35 16.47 12.02
N GLN A 120 1.33 15.62 11.96
CA GLN A 120 1.42 14.32 11.33
C GLN A 120 1.26 14.45 9.81
N ARG A 121 2.25 14.03 9.04
CA ARG A 121 2.08 13.85 7.59
C ARG A 121 1.21 12.62 7.37
N PHE A 122 -0.01 12.83 6.87
CA PHE A 122 -1.00 11.76 6.80
C PHE A 122 -1.49 11.45 5.40
N PHE A 123 -1.12 12.25 4.41
CA PHE A 123 -1.44 12.01 2.99
C PHE A 123 -0.42 12.76 2.14
N ALA A 124 -0.03 12.17 1.01
CA ALA A 124 0.72 12.85 -0.04
C ALA A 124 0.32 12.34 -1.43
N SER A 125 0.56 13.17 -2.44
CA SER A 125 0.36 12.83 -3.84
C SER A 125 1.21 13.74 -4.71
N GLY A 126 1.82 13.23 -5.77
CA GLY A 126 2.38 14.00 -6.88
C GLY A 126 1.60 13.78 -8.16
N ASN A 127 2.27 13.96 -9.30
CA ASN A 127 1.70 13.76 -10.63
C ASN A 127 1.13 12.35 -10.84
N GLU A 128 1.61 11.37 -10.07
CA GLU A 128 1.14 9.99 -10.06
C GLU A 128 -0.30 9.81 -9.54
N ARG A 129 -0.87 10.82 -8.84
CA ARG A 129 -2.26 10.83 -8.34
C ARG A 129 -2.64 9.59 -7.52
N THR A 130 -1.69 8.98 -6.83
CA THR A 130 -1.89 7.75 -6.07
C THR A 130 -3.00 7.93 -5.05
N ALA A 131 -4.09 7.18 -5.21
CA ALA A 131 -5.18 7.15 -4.26
C ALA A 131 -4.79 6.31 -3.05
N VAL A 132 -5.12 6.80 -1.86
CA VAL A 132 -5.12 6.01 -0.63
C VAL A 132 -6.52 5.45 -0.46
N ASP A 133 -6.67 4.16 -0.77
CA ASP A 133 -7.90 3.40 -0.52
C ASP A 133 -7.66 2.41 0.61
N LEU A 134 -8.26 2.70 1.77
CA LEU A 134 -8.14 1.89 2.97
C LEU A 134 -9.21 0.78 3.03
N THR A 135 -10.13 0.75 2.07
CA THR A 135 -11.26 -0.18 2.02
C THR A 135 -10.96 -1.46 1.26
N SER A 136 -10.09 -1.40 0.24
CA SER A 136 -9.71 -2.53 -0.61
C SER A 136 -8.49 -3.33 -0.11
N THR A 137 -7.94 -2.94 1.04
CA THR A 137 -6.76 -3.55 1.65
C THR A 137 -7.03 -5.00 2.09
N PHE A 138 -6.02 -5.87 2.12
CA PHE A 138 -6.08 -7.25 2.67
C PHE A 138 -7.09 -8.28 2.09
N SER A 139 -7.80 -8.03 0.99
CA SER A 139 -8.94 -8.89 0.65
C SER A 139 -8.88 -9.62 -0.70
N ALA A 140 -8.93 -10.95 -0.60
CA ALA A 140 -9.75 -11.81 -1.44
C ALA A 140 -11.18 -12.04 -0.85
N LEU A 141 -11.59 -11.30 0.20
CA LEU A 141 -12.70 -11.64 1.13
C LEU A 141 -13.68 -10.49 1.46
N GLY A 142 -13.53 -9.30 0.91
CA GLY A 142 -14.41 -8.13 1.10
C GLY A 142 -13.75 -6.87 1.68
N THR A 143 -14.54 -5.80 1.72
CA THR A 143 -14.16 -4.45 2.17
C THR A 143 -13.70 -4.43 3.64
N GLN A 144 -12.60 -3.75 3.95
CA GLN A 144 -12.04 -3.65 5.30
C GLN A 144 -12.61 -2.46 6.08
N HIS A 145 -12.95 -2.71 7.35
CA HIS A 145 -13.41 -1.69 8.28
C HIS A 145 -12.22 -1.00 8.96
N LEU A 146 -11.44 -0.23 8.20
CA LEU A 146 -10.34 0.57 8.71
C LEU A 146 -10.27 1.92 7.99
N GLY A 147 -9.66 2.91 8.62
CA GLY A 147 -9.48 4.23 8.03
C GLY A 147 -8.70 5.20 8.91
N TYR A 148 -8.39 6.38 8.38
CA TYR A 148 -7.71 7.42 9.11
C TYR A 148 -8.71 8.22 9.98
N PRO A 149 -8.61 8.17 11.32
CA PRO A 149 -9.55 8.84 12.20
C PRO A 149 -9.31 10.36 12.20
N VAL A 150 -10.38 11.16 12.19
CA VAL A 150 -10.34 12.61 12.34
C VAL A 150 -11.11 13.01 13.58
N ALA A 151 -10.42 13.63 14.54
CA ALA A 151 -11.01 14.13 15.77
C ALA A 151 -11.63 15.52 15.57
N ASP A 152 -12.51 15.94 16.48
CA ASP A 152 -13.19 17.26 16.43
C ASP A 152 -12.22 18.46 16.45
N ASN A 153 -11.05 18.30 17.08
CA ASN A 153 -10.02 19.33 17.17
C ASN A 153 -8.89 19.18 16.14
N ASP A 154 -8.96 18.20 15.23
CA ASP A 154 -7.97 18.05 14.18
C ASP A 154 -8.11 19.20 13.16
N THR A 155 -6.97 19.75 12.72
CA THR A 155 -6.92 20.78 11.68
C THR A 155 -5.87 20.40 10.65
N PHE A 156 -6.19 20.56 9.36
CA PHE A 156 -5.27 20.19 8.29
C PHE A 156 -4.62 21.41 7.65
N VAL A 157 -3.38 21.21 7.20
CA VAL A 157 -2.64 22.13 6.34
C VAL A 157 -2.19 21.36 5.12
N GLY A 158 -2.41 21.93 3.95
CA GLY A 158 -1.83 21.47 2.70
C GLY A 158 -0.57 22.27 2.43
N SER A 159 0.49 21.60 2.01
CA SER A 159 1.73 22.21 1.57
C SER A 159 2.27 21.43 0.39
N GLY A 160 2.87 22.12 -0.57
CA GLY A 160 3.43 21.43 -1.71
C GLY A 160 3.89 22.39 -2.80
N GLU A 161 4.16 21.79 -3.94
CA GLU A 161 4.67 22.44 -5.12
C GLU A 161 3.80 22.08 -6.32
N LEU A 162 3.49 23.10 -7.11
CA LEU A 162 2.87 22.96 -8.41
C LEU A 162 3.89 23.40 -9.45
N MET A 163 3.87 22.78 -10.62
CA MET A 163 4.76 23.15 -11.72
C MET A 163 3.96 23.46 -12.98
N ASN A 164 4.40 24.46 -13.72
CA ASN A 164 3.81 24.89 -14.99
C ASN A 164 4.89 24.93 -16.08
N MET A 165 4.72 24.09 -17.08
CA MET A 165 5.67 23.99 -18.20
C MET A 165 5.38 24.99 -19.34
N LEU A 166 4.36 25.85 -19.19
CA LEU A 166 4.04 26.91 -20.14
C LEU A 166 4.78 28.22 -19.82
N ASP A 167 5.09 28.98 -20.86
CA ASP A 167 5.70 30.31 -20.78
C ASP A 167 4.77 31.41 -20.23
N THR A 168 3.55 31.06 -19.82
CA THR A 168 2.55 31.96 -19.24
C THR A 168 2.04 31.39 -17.93
N PRO A 169 1.85 32.22 -16.88
CA PRO A 169 1.26 31.75 -15.63
C PRO A 169 -0.08 31.06 -15.85
N GLN A 170 -0.35 30.01 -15.08
CA GLN A 170 -1.60 29.26 -15.12
C GLN A 170 -2.31 29.37 -13.78
N GLU A 171 -3.64 29.38 -13.80
CA GLU A 171 -4.45 29.34 -12.59
C GLU A 171 -5.16 27.99 -12.49
N VAL A 172 -4.92 27.29 -11.39
CA VAL A 172 -5.41 25.93 -11.15
C VAL A 172 -5.99 25.79 -9.76
N VAL A 173 -6.83 24.79 -9.56
CA VAL A 173 -7.54 24.49 -8.32
C VAL A 173 -7.09 23.13 -7.82
N LEU A 174 -6.52 23.10 -6.62
CA LEU A 174 -6.29 21.86 -5.90
C LEU A 174 -7.62 21.35 -5.35
N PHE A 175 -7.91 20.07 -5.59
CA PHE A 175 -9.04 19.40 -4.99
C PHE A 175 -8.63 18.07 -4.35
N MET A 176 -9.46 17.64 -3.40
CA MET A 176 -9.39 16.31 -2.82
C MET A 176 -10.73 15.59 -3.02
N VAL A 177 -10.67 14.32 -3.39
CA VAL A 177 -11.79 13.39 -3.26
C VAL A 177 -11.62 12.64 -1.95
N TRP A 178 -12.63 12.76 -1.09
CA TRP A 178 -12.71 12.11 0.20
C TRP A 178 -13.83 11.11 0.20
N GLU A 179 -13.62 9.95 0.82
CA GLU A 179 -14.71 9.12 1.34
C GLU A 179 -14.51 8.88 2.82
N PHE A 180 -15.57 8.99 3.60
CA PHE A 180 -15.51 8.88 5.05
C PHE A 180 -16.83 8.39 5.65
N ILE A 181 -16.73 7.88 6.87
CA ILE A 181 -17.87 7.45 7.69
C ILE A 181 -17.97 8.38 8.90
N PRO A 182 -19.03 9.18 9.03
CA PRO A 182 -19.34 9.92 10.25
C PRO A 182 -19.63 8.96 11.40
N ALA A 183 -19.12 9.24 12.60
CA ALA A 183 -19.37 8.41 13.80
C ALA A 183 -19.21 6.89 13.53
N PRO A 184 -18.01 6.45 13.10
CA PRO A 184 -17.79 5.08 12.65
C PRO A 184 -18.11 4.07 13.76
N PRO A 185 -18.65 2.88 13.44
CA PRO A 185 -18.85 1.84 14.42
C PRO A 185 -17.56 1.46 15.15
N ILE A 186 -17.67 1.04 16.41
CA ILE A 186 -16.50 0.75 17.29
C ILE A 186 -15.54 -0.32 16.77
N TYR A 187 -15.95 -1.12 15.77
CA TYR A 187 -15.13 -2.15 15.16
C TYR A 187 -14.23 -1.61 14.04
N PHE A 188 -14.40 -0.35 13.61
CA PHE A 188 -13.47 0.28 12.67
C PHE A 188 -12.11 0.44 13.33
N LYS A 189 -11.06 -0.02 12.63
CA LYS A 189 -9.71 0.09 13.15
C LYS A 189 -9.04 1.39 12.66
N PRO A 190 -8.40 2.16 13.55
CA PRO A 190 -7.68 3.36 13.16
C PRO A 190 -6.39 2.99 12.41
N ALA A 191 -6.20 3.61 11.24
CA ALA A 191 -4.98 3.56 10.46
C ALA A 191 -4.05 4.71 10.87
N VAL A 192 -2.77 4.40 11.05
CA VAL A 192 -1.72 5.34 11.46
C VAL A 192 -0.74 5.48 10.29
N PRO A 193 -0.56 6.69 9.73
CA PRO A 193 0.39 6.93 8.65
C PRO A 193 1.82 6.91 9.16
N PHE A 194 2.70 6.24 8.45
CA PHE A 194 4.14 6.18 8.65
C PHE A 194 4.80 6.75 7.41
N TRP A 195 5.49 7.87 7.56
CA TRP A 195 6.24 8.54 6.50
C TRP A 195 7.68 8.04 6.50
N LEU A 196 8.05 7.27 5.48
CA LEU A 196 9.41 6.78 5.26
C LEU A 196 10.02 7.59 4.12
N ASP A 197 11.21 8.13 4.35
CA ASP A 197 11.80 9.15 3.49
C ASP A 197 13.31 8.95 3.41
N VAL A 198 13.89 9.04 2.21
CA VAL A 198 15.36 8.99 2.04
C VAL A 198 16.06 10.10 2.82
N GLY A 199 15.42 11.27 2.98
CA GLY A 199 15.85 12.37 3.84
C GLY A 199 15.56 12.18 5.34
N GLY A 200 14.86 11.10 5.69
CA GLY A 200 14.45 10.79 7.06
C GLY A 200 13.44 11.79 7.63
N CYS A 201 13.88 12.59 8.60
CA CYS A 201 13.06 13.63 9.24
C CYS A 201 13.42 15.05 8.80
N GLY A 202 14.34 15.18 7.83
CA GLY A 202 14.79 16.44 7.28
C GLY A 202 14.15 16.75 5.93
N ASP A 203 14.95 17.36 5.07
CA ASP A 203 14.61 17.63 3.68
C ASP A 203 14.55 16.33 2.87
N SER A 204 13.50 16.17 2.06
CA SER A 204 13.27 14.98 1.24
C SER A 204 14.09 14.99 -0.05
N ASP A 205 14.58 16.18 -0.44
CA ASP A 205 15.41 16.37 -1.62
C ASP A 205 16.81 15.80 -1.43
N VAL A 206 17.21 14.92 -2.35
CA VAL A 206 18.57 14.39 -2.45
C VAL A 206 19.11 14.60 -3.86
N PRO A 207 20.44 14.76 -4.05
CA PRO A 207 21.00 15.08 -5.35
C PRO A 207 20.64 14.05 -6.45
N ALA A 208 20.26 14.53 -7.63
CA ALA A 208 20.18 13.66 -8.80
C ALA A 208 21.56 13.44 -9.42
N GLU A 209 21.75 12.34 -10.14
CA GLU A 209 23.01 12.06 -10.82
C GLU A 209 22.83 11.74 -12.31
N PRO A 210 23.52 12.43 -13.24
CA PRO A 210 23.31 12.27 -14.67
C PRO A 210 23.95 10.99 -15.22
N GLY A 211 23.24 10.31 -16.12
CA GLY A 211 23.76 9.21 -16.94
C GLY A 211 24.19 7.95 -16.18
N LYS A 212 23.59 7.65 -15.02
CA LYS A 212 23.93 6.46 -14.24
C LYS A 212 22.77 5.90 -13.42
N GLN A 213 22.97 4.68 -12.95
CA GLN A 213 22.12 4.05 -11.94
C GLN A 213 22.65 4.36 -10.55
N PHE A 214 21.75 4.70 -9.63
CA PHE A 214 22.09 4.96 -8.23
C PHE A 214 20.89 4.67 -7.32
N GLU A 215 21.14 4.63 -6.01
CA GLU A 215 20.12 4.41 -5.00
C GLU A 215 20.32 5.31 -3.78
N TYR A 216 19.22 5.64 -3.11
CA TYR A 216 19.20 6.27 -1.80
C TYR A 216 18.51 5.38 -0.78
N VAL A 217 19.02 5.37 0.45
CA VAL A 217 18.53 4.53 1.55
C VAL A 217 18.09 5.43 2.70
N SER A 218 16.87 5.23 3.21
CA SER A 218 16.41 5.99 4.38
C SER A 218 17.08 5.55 5.68
N PRO A 219 16.99 6.36 6.75
CA PRO A 219 17.22 5.87 8.11
C PRO A 219 16.33 4.68 8.45
N VAL A 220 16.83 3.82 9.35
CA VAL A 220 16.10 2.64 9.84
C VAL A 220 15.14 3.04 10.95
N LEU A 221 13.86 2.73 10.76
CA LEU A 221 12.81 2.80 11.75
C LEU A 221 12.62 1.44 12.42
N THR A 222 12.60 1.40 13.76
CA THR A 222 12.30 0.17 14.49
C THR A 222 10.84 0.17 14.96
N ALA A 223 10.07 -0.84 14.60
CA ALA A 223 8.69 -0.98 15.03
C ALA A 223 8.61 -1.21 16.54
N SER A 224 7.78 -0.43 17.22
CA SER A 224 7.57 -0.54 18.68
C SER A 224 6.47 -1.53 19.07
N SER A 225 5.61 -1.90 18.11
CA SER A 225 4.36 -2.62 18.37
C SER A 225 4.05 -3.59 17.22
N HIS A 226 3.06 -4.46 17.43
CA HIS A 226 2.52 -5.30 16.36
C HIS A 226 1.56 -4.52 15.45
N TRP A 227 1.87 -4.44 14.17
CA TRP A 227 1.05 -3.73 13.18
C TRP A 227 0.71 -4.62 11.98
N ASP A 228 -0.46 -4.45 11.40
CA ASP A 228 -0.78 -4.91 10.04
C ASP A 228 -0.58 -3.73 9.09
N ILE A 229 0.13 -3.92 7.98
CA ILE A 229 0.38 -2.86 6.99
C ILE A 229 -0.72 -2.89 5.92
N ALA A 230 -1.67 -1.97 6.02
CA ALA A 230 -2.85 -1.91 5.17
C ALA A 230 -2.53 -1.40 3.77
N PHE A 231 -1.74 -0.34 3.68
CA PHE A 231 -1.42 0.31 2.42
C PHE A 231 0.02 0.81 2.45
N ILE A 232 0.70 0.73 1.32
CA ILE A 232 1.96 1.44 1.05
C ILE A 232 1.82 2.10 -0.33
N GLY A 233 1.98 3.42 -0.37
CA GLY A 233 2.15 4.18 -1.61
C GLY A 233 3.55 4.75 -1.69
N GLY A 234 4.12 4.78 -2.91
CA GLY A 234 5.41 5.41 -3.18
C GLY A 234 5.26 6.74 -3.90
N HIS A 235 6.28 7.58 -3.77
CA HIS A 235 6.50 8.79 -4.56
C HIS A 235 7.98 8.87 -4.93
N LEU A 236 8.24 9.19 -6.21
CA LEU A 236 9.56 9.37 -6.79
C LEU A 236 9.53 10.57 -7.73
N HIS A 237 10.65 11.26 -7.84
CA HIS A 237 10.89 12.19 -8.96
C HIS A 237 11.37 11.45 -10.21
N ASP A 238 11.39 12.14 -11.35
CA ASP A 238 11.84 11.57 -12.61
C ASP A 238 13.30 11.08 -12.55
N GLY A 239 13.59 10.03 -13.32
CA GLY A 239 14.78 9.21 -13.14
C GLY A 239 14.57 8.01 -12.21
N GLY A 240 13.54 8.06 -11.35
CA GLY A 240 13.16 6.98 -10.46
C GLY A 240 12.58 5.79 -11.21
N THR A 241 12.99 4.57 -10.86
CA THR A 241 12.47 3.33 -11.47
C THR A 241 11.47 2.64 -10.56
N HIS A 242 11.83 2.51 -9.28
CA HIS A 242 11.00 1.90 -8.26
C HIS A 242 11.51 2.27 -6.86
N LEU A 243 10.65 2.06 -5.88
CA LEU A 243 10.97 2.21 -4.47
C LEU A 243 10.63 0.90 -3.74
N ASP A 244 11.60 0.36 -3.01
CA ASP A 244 11.38 -0.79 -2.15
C ASP A 244 11.15 -0.34 -0.71
N VAL A 245 10.11 -0.89 -0.07
CA VAL A 245 9.98 -0.89 1.38
C VAL A 245 10.50 -2.22 1.91
N ILE A 246 11.48 -2.15 2.81
CA ILE A 246 12.24 -3.29 3.31
C ILE A 246 11.95 -3.49 4.78
N ARG A 247 11.67 -4.74 5.17
CA ARG A 247 11.52 -5.18 6.55
C ARG A 247 12.52 -6.30 6.84
N ASN A 248 13.41 -6.08 7.81
CA ASN A 248 14.44 -7.06 8.20
C ASN A 248 15.19 -7.64 6.99
N GLU A 249 15.76 -6.77 6.14
CA GLU A 249 16.48 -7.13 4.91
C GLU A 249 15.64 -7.80 3.80
N LYS A 250 14.31 -7.88 3.97
CA LYS A 250 13.40 -8.44 2.97
C LYS A 250 12.48 -7.36 2.40
N VAL A 251 12.42 -7.26 1.07
CA VAL A 251 11.45 -6.42 0.38
C VAL A 251 10.03 -6.92 0.69
N VAL A 252 9.20 -6.03 1.26
CA VAL A 252 7.78 -6.30 1.56
C VAL A 252 6.83 -5.56 0.63
N CYS A 253 7.32 -4.56 -0.09
CA CYS A 253 6.61 -3.86 -1.14
C CYS A 253 7.61 -3.25 -2.12
N THR A 254 7.30 -3.34 -3.41
CA THR A 254 7.99 -2.60 -4.47
C THR A 254 6.94 -1.71 -5.14
N ALA A 255 7.14 -0.40 -5.07
CA ALA A 255 6.33 0.61 -5.73
C ALA A 255 7.01 1.00 -7.04
N GLU A 256 6.63 0.35 -8.14
CA GLU A 256 7.18 0.65 -9.47
C GLU A 256 6.65 1.98 -10.01
N ALA A 257 7.54 2.76 -10.61
CA ALA A 257 7.19 3.97 -11.36
C ALA A 257 6.74 3.60 -12.77
N LEU A 258 5.58 4.11 -13.16
CA LEU A 258 5.00 3.94 -14.49
C LEU A 258 5.03 5.29 -15.20
N TYR A 259 5.79 5.34 -16.28
CA TYR A 259 6.01 6.52 -17.09
C TYR A 259 4.95 6.66 -18.18
N ASP A 260 4.58 7.89 -18.52
CA ASP A 260 3.81 8.14 -19.74
C ASP A 260 4.68 7.84 -20.97
N THR A 261 4.05 7.24 -21.97
CA THR A 261 4.68 6.80 -23.21
C THR A 261 4.25 7.64 -24.42
N SER A 262 3.48 8.72 -24.21
CA SER A 262 2.85 9.47 -25.28
C SER A 262 2.67 10.96 -24.96
N GLY A 263 2.61 11.78 -26.01
CA GLY A 263 2.24 13.19 -25.89
C GLY A 263 3.24 14.05 -25.12
N LEU A 264 2.73 15.09 -24.47
CA LEU A 264 3.51 16.09 -23.74
C LEU A 264 4.01 15.60 -22.37
N ALA A 265 3.44 14.51 -21.85
CA ALA A 265 3.85 13.88 -20.60
C ALA A 265 4.92 12.79 -20.79
N MET A 266 5.32 12.49 -22.04
CA MET A 266 6.26 11.42 -22.37
C MET A 266 7.56 11.58 -21.57
N GLY A 267 7.99 10.50 -20.91
CA GLY A 267 9.24 10.48 -20.17
C GLY A 267 9.12 10.94 -18.71
N HIS A 268 7.89 11.15 -18.22
CA HIS A 268 7.64 11.49 -16.83
C HIS A 268 6.75 10.48 -16.10
N ILE A 269 6.88 10.41 -14.77
CA ILE A 269 6.08 9.52 -13.93
C ILE A 269 4.60 9.94 -13.99
N ALA A 270 3.76 9.00 -14.45
CA ALA A 270 2.32 9.17 -14.55
C ALA A 270 1.57 8.39 -13.46
N ARG A 271 2.20 7.36 -12.89
CA ARG A 271 1.63 6.53 -11.83
C ARG A 271 2.71 5.85 -11.00
N MET A 272 2.42 5.63 -9.72
CA MET A 272 3.18 4.73 -8.85
C MET A 272 2.31 3.53 -8.48
N GLN A 273 2.89 2.34 -8.46
CA GLN A 273 2.21 1.17 -7.89
C GLN A 273 2.12 1.30 -6.37
N SER A 274 1.08 0.70 -5.79
CA SER A 274 0.87 0.63 -4.35
C SER A 274 0.71 -0.82 -3.90
N CYS A 275 1.01 -1.08 -2.63
CA CYS A 275 0.87 -2.40 -2.02
C CYS A 275 -0.25 -2.38 -0.98
N LEU A 276 -1.18 -3.34 -1.07
CA LEU A 276 -2.38 -3.41 -0.21
C LEU A 276 -2.32 -4.51 0.87
N ASN A 277 -1.19 -5.23 0.95
CA ASN A 277 -0.98 -6.32 1.91
C ASN A 277 0.52 -6.61 2.09
N ALA A 278 1.25 -5.68 2.73
CA ALA A 278 2.68 -5.88 3.03
C ALA A 278 2.92 -6.75 4.29
N GLY A 279 1.86 -7.46 4.74
CA GLY A 279 1.85 -8.32 5.91
C GLY A 279 1.87 -7.55 7.23
N SER A 280 2.33 -8.24 8.28
CA SER A 280 2.35 -7.71 9.65
C SER A 280 3.77 -7.52 10.17
N THR A 281 3.91 -6.70 11.20
CA THR A 281 5.15 -6.33 11.87
C THR A 281 5.14 -6.82 13.30
N LEU A 282 6.32 -7.10 13.85
CA LEU A 282 6.56 -7.41 15.25
C LEU A 282 7.37 -6.28 15.91
N PRO A 283 7.25 -6.09 17.24
CA PRO A 283 8.16 -5.22 17.96
C PRO A 283 9.63 -5.63 17.70
N GLY A 284 10.46 -4.66 17.33
CA GLY A 284 11.86 -4.87 16.98
C GLY A 284 12.12 -5.07 15.48
N ASP A 285 11.09 -5.27 14.65
CA ASP A 285 11.26 -5.28 13.20
C ASP A 285 11.81 -3.94 12.72
N GLN A 286 12.78 -4.00 11.81
CA GLN A 286 13.43 -2.84 11.21
C GLN A 286 12.85 -2.55 9.83
N PHE A 287 12.50 -1.28 9.59
CA PHE A 287 11.91 -0.75 8.36
C PHE A 287 12.77 0.35 7.79
N TYR A 288 12.96 0.35 6.48
CA TYR A 288 13.55 1.45 5.74
C TYR A 288 13.12 1.32 4.28
N ILE A 289 13.41 2.36 3.50
CA ILE A 289 13.17 2.35 2.06
C ILE A 289 14.48 2.44 1.28
N LYS A 290 14.44 1.90 0.07
CA LYS A 290 15.43 2.15 -0.97
C LYS A 290 14.73 2.73 -2.19
N ALA A 291 15.16 3.90 -2.63
CA ALA A 291 14.71 4.52 -3.87
C ALA A 291 15.78 4.30 -4.94
N TYR A 292 15.39 3.74 -6.08
CA TYR A 292 16.31 3.38 -7.17
C TYR A 292 16.07 4.25 -8.38
N TYR A 293 17.15 4.71 -8.98
CA TYR A 293 17.14 5.60 -10.13
C TYR A 293 17.98 5.01 -11.28
N ASP A 294 17.53 5.20 -12.50
CA ASP A 294 18.28 4.92 -13.73
C ASP A 294 18.12 6.11 -14.68
N THR A 295 19.09 7.02 -14.62
CA THR A 295 19.03 8.27 -15.40
C THR A 295 19.48 8.11 -16.85
N ASN A 296 19.89 6.90 -17.24
CA ASN A 296 20.02 6.54 -18.65
C ASN A 296 18.68 6.10 -19.23
N ALA A 297 17.83 5.46 -18.43
CA ALA A 297 16.51 4.99 -18.85
C ALA A 297 15.46 6.12 -18.81
N HIS A 298 15.46 6.91 -17.74
CA HIS A 298 14.51 8.01 -17.52
C HIS A 298 15.27 9.27 -17.17
N THR A 299 15.14 10.33 -17.96
CA THR A 299 15.90 11.57 -17.72
C THR A 299 15.27 12.32 -16.54
N PRO A 300 16.03 12.68 -15.49
CA PRO A 300 15.53 13.57 -14.44
C PRO A 300 15.17 14.94 -15.01
N MET A 301 14.37 15.68 -14.26
CA MET A 301 14.10 17.07 -14.60
C MET A 301 15.39 17.90 -14.53
N ALA A 302 15.58 18.77 -15.50
CA ALA A 302 16.69 19.73 -15.53
C ALA A 302 16.19 21.10 -15.08
N THR A 303 17.07 21.85 -14.42
CA THR A 303 16.86 23.26 -14.06
C THR A 303 16.81 24.16 -15.31
N ALA A 304 16.38 25.42 -15.17
CA ALA A 304 16.22 26.39 -16.28
C ALA A 304 17.47 26.56 -17.13
N ASP A 305 18.63 26.53 -16.47
CA ASP A 305 19.93 26.70 -17.09
C ASP A 305 20.38 25.46 -17.87
N ASN A 306 19.66 24.33 -17.74
CA ASN A 306 19.90 23.06 -18.41
C ASN A 306 21.30 22.48 -18.14
N ASP A 307 21.98 23.01 -17.11
CA ASP A 307 23.33 22.64 -16.70
C ASP A 307 23.32 21.82 -15.39
N THR A 308 22.22 21.87 -14.62
CA THR A 308 22.01 21.05 -13.43
C THR A 308 20.71 20.25 -13.47
N LEU A 309 20.64 19.21 -12.64
CA LEU A 309 19.44 18.40 -12.46
C LEU A 309 18.71 18.87 -11.21
N GLU A 310 17.38 18.86 -11.27
CA GLU A 310 16.56 19.01 -10.07
C GLU A 310 16.86 17.88 -9.08
N PRO A 311 16.82 18.13 -7.77
CA PRO A 311 16.89 17.08 -6.77
C PRO A 311 15.81 16.02 -6.98
N VAL A 312 16.09 14.80 -6.53
CA VAL A 312 15.13 13.70 -6.53
C VAL A 312 14.63 13.41 -5.13
N MET A 313 13.39 12.93 -5.03
CA MET A 313 12.82 12.43 -3.78
C MET A 313 12.55 10.94 -3.85
N GLY A 314 12.57 10.28 -2.69
CA GLY A 314 12.16 8.90 -2.50
C GLY A 314 11.37 8.76 -1.21
N ILE A 315 10.06 8.59 -1.32
CA ILE A 315 9.15 8.62 -0.17
C ILE A 315 8.17 7.44 -0.26
N ALA A 316 7.94 6.78 0.87
CA ALA A 316 6.84 5.84 1.02
C ALA A 316 5.93 6.26 2.18
N LEU A 317 4.62 6.27 1.92
CA LEU A 317 3.60 6.46 2.94
C LEU A 317 2.91 5.12 3.21
N ALA A 318 3.16 4.57 4.40
CA ALA A 318 2.56 3.33 4.86
C ALA A 318 1.44 3.60 5.87
N TYR A 319 0.29 2.93 5.74
CA TYR A 319 -0.78 2.99 6.74
C TYR A 319 -0.79 1.71 7.56
N LEU A 320 -0.49 1.83 8.84
CA LEU A 320 -0.38 0.73 9.78
C LEU A 320 -1.62 0.68 10.67
N VAL A 321 -2.10 -0.52 10.95
CA VAL A 321 -3.26 -0.76 11.80
C VAL A 321 -2.83 -1.68 12.93
N ALA A 322 -3.22 -1.38 14.17
CA ALA A 322 -2.85 -2.22 15.30
C ALA A 322 -3.33 -3.65 15.04
N SER A 323 -2.38 -4.59 14.96
CA SER A 323 -2.73 -5.99 14.80
C SER A 323 -3.35 -6.42 16.12
N GLN A 324 -4.53 -7.04 16.08
CA GLN A 324 -4.95 -7.78 17.26
C GLN A 324 -3.90 -8.87 17.39
N THR A 325 -3.12 -8.85 18.46
CA THR A 325 -2.29 -10.01 18.78
C THR A 325 -3.24 -11.18 18.68
N THR A 326 -3.05 -12.02 17.68
CA THR A 326 -3.53 -13.38 17.72
C THR A 326 -2.70 -13.98 18.85
N SER A 327 -3.06 -13.63 20.10
CA SER A 327 -3.08 -14.59 21.17
C SER A 327 -3.85 -15.70 20.51
N GLY A 328 -3.13 -16.65 19.92
CA GLY A 328 -3.69 -17.84 19.33
C GLY A 328 -4.40 -18.40 20.52
N SER A 329 -5.70 -18.08 20.60
CA SER A 329 -6.44 -18.15 21.84
C SER A 329 -6.12 -19.54 22.34
N TRP A 330 -5.65 -19.67 23.57
CA TRP A 330 -5.42 -20.99 24.14
C TRP A 330 -6.58 -21.91 23.75
N PHE A 331 -7.81 -21.37 23.75
CA PHE A 331 -9.01 -22.03 23.26
C PHE A 331 -8.99 -22.43 21.79
N SER A 332 -8.43 -21.68 20.84
CA SER A 332 -8.29 -22.11 19.43
C SER A 332 -7.37 -23.31 19.28
N ARG A 333 -6.20 -23.30 19.93
CA ARG A 333 -5.27 -24.45 19.89
C ARG A 333 -5.85 -25.66 20.63
N VAL A 334 -6.46 -25.42 21.79
CA VAL A 334 -7.14 -26.47 22.56
C VAL A 334 -8.36 -27.01 21.83
N THR A 335 -9.16 -26.17 21.19
CA THR A 335 -10.31 -26.59 20.37
C THR A 335 -9.83 -27.38 19.17
N LEU A 336 -8.76 -26.96 18.47
CA LEU A 336 -8.19 -27.74 17.37
C LEU A 336 -7.70 -29.10 17.86
N ILE A 337 -7.00 -29.15 19.00
CA ILE A 337 -6.56 -30.40 19.64
C ILE A 337 -7.77 -31.27 20.00
N TYR A 338 -8.83 -30.70 20.60
CA TYR A 338 -10.05 -31.44 20.93
C TYR A 338 -10.78 -31.95 19.69
N VAL A 339 -10.87 -31.16 18.61
CA VAL A 339 -11.50 -31.58 17.35
C VAL A 339 -10.71 -32.73 16.73
N VAL A 340 -9.38 -32.62 16.67
CA VAL A 340 -8.52 -33.69 16.15
C VAL A 340 -8.61 -34.94 17.02
N LEU A 341 -8.54 -34.82 18.36
CA LEU A 341 -8.68 -35.96 19.27
C LEU A 341 -10.06 -36.61 19.15
N THR A 342 -11.13 -35.81 19.05
CA THR A 342 -12.49 -36.32 18.88
C THR A 342 -12.63 -37.03 17.54
N ALA A 343 -12.09 -36.48 16.45
CA ALA A 343 -12.09 -37.12 15.14
C ALA A 343 -11.33 -38.46 15.16
N VAL A 344 -10.17 -38.52 15.82
CA VAL A 344 -9.38 -39.76 16.00
C VAL A 344 -10.15 -40.79 16.83
N VAL A 345 -10.78 -40.38 17.93
CA VAL A 345 -11.57 -41.29 18.77
C VAL A 345 -12.79 -41.81 18.02
N VAL A 346 -13.54 -40.95 17.33
CA VAL A 346 -14.74 -41.34 16.56
C VAL A 346 -14.35 -42.27 15.42
N THR A 347 -13.30 -41.96 14.66
CA THR A 347 -12.82 -42.85 13.57
C THR A 347 -12.29 -44.17 14.11
N GLY A 348 -11.55 -44.16 15.23
CA GLY A 348 -11.10 -45.38 15.90
C GLY A 348 -12.26 -46.26 16.38
N LEU A 349 -13.26 -45.67 17.05
CA LEU A 349 -14.45 -46.38 17.50
C LEU A 349 -15.29 -46.92 16.35
N ALA A 350 -15.44 -46.16 15.26
CA ALA A 350 -16.11 -46.64 14.05
C ALA A 350 -15.36 -47.83 13.42
N GLY A 351 -14.02 -47.79 13.39
CA GLY A 351 -13.19 -48.91 12.94
C GLY A 351 -13.36 -50.15 13.82
N VAL A 352 -13.35 -50.00 15.14
CA VAL A 352 -13.59 -51.11 16.09
C VAL A 352 -15.01 -51.66 15.94
N TYR A 353 -16.02 -50.80 15.78
CA TYR A 353 -17.40 -51.21 15.57
C TYR A 353 -17.57 -52.00 14.26
N ALA A 354 -16.97 -51.52 13.16
CA ALA A 354 -16.95 -52.22 11.89
C ALA A 354 -16.25 -53.59 11.99
N ALA A 355 -15.13 -53.66 12.70
CA ALA A 355 -14.42 -54.91 12.96
C ALA A 355 -15.26 -55.89 13.80
N ARG A 356 -16.00 -55.40 14.80
CA ARG A 356 -16.92 -56.22 15.61
C ARG A 356 -18.12 -56.74 14.84
N GLN A 357 -18.76 -55.90 14.04
CA GLN A 357 -19.89 -56.28 13.17
C GLN A 357 -19.50 -57.34 12.13
N LYS A 358 -18.21 -57.39 11.78
CA LYS A 358 -17.64 -58.32 10.82
C LYS A 358 -16.70 -59.34 11.45
N LEU A 359 -16.85 -59.65 12.74
CA LEU A 359 -16.03 -60.67 13.40
C LEU A 359 -16.12 -62.02 12.67
N ASP A 360 -17.30 -62.35 12.14
CA ASP A 360 -17.51 -63.57 11.33
C ASP A 360 -16.77 -63.51 9.99
N VAL A 361 -16.65 -62.33 9.38
CA VAL A 361 -15.90 -62.17 8.12
C VAL A 361 -14.40 -62.22 8.40
N LEU A 362 -13.94 -61.64 9.50
CA LEU A 362 -12.54 -61.68 9.91
C LEU A 362 -12.12 -63.10 10.31
N ASN A 363 -12.97 -63.82 11.05
CA ASN A 363 -12.76 -65.22 11.39
C ASN A 363 -12.78 -66.10 10.15
N ARG A 364 -13.71 -65.88 9.19
CA ARG A 364 -13.69 -66.59 7.89
C ARG A 364 -12.44 -66.29 7.08
N LEU A 365 -11.96 -65.03 7.06
CA LEU A 365 -10.71 -64.67 6.40
C LEU A 365 -9.50 -65.34 7.07
N LEU A 366 -9.45 -65.37 8.39
CA LEU A 366 -8.39 -66.04 9.16
C LEU A 366 -8.44 -67.56 9.01
N GLU A 367 -9.63 -68.16 8.96
CA GLU A 367 -9.81 -69.58 8.68
C GLU A 367 -9.44 -69.92 7.23
N ASP A 368 -9.81 -69.09 6.26
CA ASP A 368 -9.38 -69.26 4.86
C ASP A 368 -7.85 -69.11 4.73
N PHE A 369 -7.24 -68.19 5.48
CA PHE A 369 -5.79 -68.02 5.52
C PHE A 369 -5.06 -69.20 6.19
N ARG A 370 -5.66 -69.81 7.23
CA ARG A 370 -5.11 -71.00 7.93
C ARG A 370 -5.39 -72.30 7.19
N GLY A 371 -6.50 -72.38 6.45
CA GLY A 371 -6.93 -73.56 5.70
C GLY A 371 -6.20 -73.71 4.36
N ARG A 372 -5.66 -72.62 3.81
CA ARG A 372 -4.79 -72.67 2.64
C ARG A 372 -3.42 -73.21 3.04
N GLN A 373 -3.13 -74.45 2.68
CA GLN A 373 -1.79 -75.01 2.79
C GLN A 373 -0.87 -74.28 1.83
N TRP A 374 -0.11 -73.32 2.36
CA TRP A 374 0.93 -72.63 1.64
C TRP A 374 2.09 -73.60 1.37
N GLN A 375 2.17 -74.13 0.15
CA GLN A 375 3.32 -74.91 -0.29
C GLN A 375 4.40 -73.96 -0.82
N ARG A 376 5.65 -74.12 -0.32
CA ARG A 376 6.83 -73.49 -0.92
C ARG A 376 7.01 -74.08 -2.32
N VAL A 377 6.75 -73.28 -3.35
CA VAL A 377 7.09 -73.65 -4.73
C VAL A 377 8.55 -73.23 -4.96
N ARG A 378 9.41 -74.20 -5.30
CA ARG A 378 10.77 -73.89 -5.78
C ARG A 378 10.65 -73.25 -7.16
N THR A 379 11.17 -72.04 -7.30
CA THR A 379 11.48 -71.49 -8.62
C THR A 379 12.59 -72.34 -9.23
N THR A 380 12.37 -72.86 -10.42
CA THR A 380 13.34 -73.66 -11.17
C THR A 380 14.33 -72.74 -11.85
N ASP A 381 15.28 -72.19 -11.10
CA ASP A 381 16.70 -72.02 -11.51
C ASP A 381 17.49 -71.33 -10.37
N PRO A 382 18.41 -72.00 -9.65
CA PRO A 382 19.14 -71.38 -8.55
C PRO A 382 20.38 -70.56 -8.96
N GLU A 383 20.70 -70.44 -10.25
CA GLU A 383 21.97 -69.81 -10.68
C GLU A 383 21.90 -68.33 -11.08
N THR A 384 20.73 -67.70 -11.19
CA THR A 384 20.62 -66.31 -11.72
C THR A 384 20.25 -65.22 -10.72
N ASP A 385 19.85 -65.57 -9.51
CA ASP A 385 19.03 -64.66 -8.70
C ASP A 385 19.78 -64.07 -7.50
N GLY A 386 20.90 -64.67 -7.09
CA GLY A 386 21.70 -64.19 -5.95
C GLY A 386 20.95 -64.12 -4.61
N LEU A 387 19.84 -64.87 -4.48
CA LEU A 387 19.02 -64.94 -3.27
C LEU A 387 19.39 -66.20 -2.48
N ASP A 388 19.75 -66.02 -1.22
CA ASP A 388 20.05 -67.10 -0.29
C ASP A 388 18.79 -67.97 -0.03
N ALA A 389 18.99 -69.25 0.30
CA ALA A 389 17.98 -70.31 0.33
C ALA A 389 16.77 -70.12 1.30
N GLU A 390 16.68 -68.99 1.98
CA GLU A 390 15.64 -68.64 2.95
C GLU A 390 14.52 -67.74 2.36
N ASP A 391 14.75 -67.06 1.23
CA ASP A 391 13.87 -65.99 0.71
C ASP A 391 12.89 -66.44 -0.39
N GLY A 392 12.19 -67.56 -0.16
CA GLY A 392 11.13 -68.00 -1.08
C GLY A 392 9.86 -67.16 -1.00
N LEU A 393 9.48 -66.49 -2.08
CA LEU A 393 8.19 -65.79 -2.23
C LEU A 393 7.01 -66.77 -2.28
N LEU A 394 6.02 -66.57 -1.41
CA LEU A 394 4.76 -67.32 -1.37
C LEU A 394 3.84 -66.89 -2.53
N LEU A 395 3.80 -67.67 -3.60
CA LEU A 395 2.82 -67.47 -4.68
C LEU A 395 1.65 -68.44 -4.55
N HIS A 396 0.44 -67.92 -4.79
CA HIS A 396 -0.80 -68.68 -4.80
C HIS A 396 -0.70 -69.79 -5.86
N GLY A 397 -0.84 -71.05 -5.45
CA GLY A 397 -0.88 -72.18 -6.39
C GLY A 397 -2.03 -72.00 -7.38
N GLN A 398 -1.72 -71.89 -8.68
CA GLN A 398 -2.73 -71.99 -9.72
C GLN A 398 -3.14 -73.46 -9.87
N GLU A 399 -4.44 -73.69 -9.78
CA GLU A 399 -5.09 -74.97 -10.04
C GLU A 399 -4.85 -75.35 -11.51
N GLN A 400 -4.09 -76.42 -11.76
CA GLN A 400 -3.89 -76.97 -13.11
C GLN A 400 -5.22 -77.53 -13.62
N THR A 401 -5.89 -76.77 -14.49
CA THR A 401 -7.01 -77.26 -15.28
C THR A 401 -6.51 -78.27 -16.32
N LYS A 402 -6.88 -79.53 -16.08
CA LYS A 402 -6.64 -80.67 -16.96
C LYS A 402 -7.59 -80.59 -18.17
N TYR A 403 -7.08 -80.21 -19.33
CA TYR A 403 -7.83 -80.36 -20.59
C TYR A 403 -8.00 -81.86 -20.93
N PRO A 404 -9.20 -82.34 -21.27
CA PRO A 404 -9.38 -83.66 -21.87
C PRO A 404 -9.08 -83.59 -23.37
N ASN A 405 -8.39 -84.62 -23.87
CA ASN A 405 -8.30 -84.92 -25.29
C ASN A 405 -9.71 -85.21 -25.85
N MET A 406 -10.11 -84.45 -26.87
CA MET A 406 -10.83 -84.93 -28.04
C MET A 406 -10.57 -84.00 -29.22
#